data_AF-A0A531JFK4-F1
#
_entry.id   AF-A0A531JFK4-F1
#
_cell.length_a   1.000
_cell.length_b   1.000
_cell.length_c   1.000
_cell.angle_alpha   90.00
_cell.angle_beta   90.00
_cell.angle_gamma   90.00
#
_symmetry.space_group_name_H-M   'P 1'
#
loop_
_entity.id
_entity.type
_entity.pdbx_description
1 polymer ?
#
loop_
_entity_poly.entity_id
_entity_poly.type
_entity_poly.pdbx_seq_one_letter_code
_entity_poly.pdbx_strand_id
1 'polypeptide(L)'
;AHFAIVARPAEMMALDGFSQGTQEYPDRSTTLILIVSDLASGVPLLLEGPGIEKMAMLAPAEMPRHFIEQWKQNGQRFPRGVDIILAAPDGVACLPRTTRIKTMEA
;
A
#
# COMPACT_ATOMS: atom_id res chain seq x y z
N ALA A 1 -2.44 14.99 7.29
CA ALA A 1 -1.00 15.15 7.02
C ALA A 1 -0.75 14.77 5.56
N HIS A 2 0.24 15.37 4.87
CA HIS A 2 0.61 14.92 3.52
C HIS A 2 1.46 13.64 3.56
N PHE A 3 2.23 13.46 4.63
CA PHE A 3 3.02 12.24 4.89
C PHE A 3 2.72 11.71 6.29
N ALA A 4 2.70 10.38 6.44
CA ALA A 4 2.69 9.71 7.74
C ALA A 4 3.77 8.63 7.75
N ILE A 5 4.64 8.65 8.76
CA ILE A 5 5.67 7.62 8.99
C ILE A 5 5.16 6.69 10.07
N VAL A 6 5.07 5.40 9.76
CA VAL A 6 4.52 4.39 10.66
C VAL A 6 5.60 3.36 10.96
N ALA A 7 6.15 3.44 12.17
CA ALA A 7 7.23 2.57 12.62
C ALA A 7 6.80 1.11 12.85
N ARG A 8 5.50 0.87 13.07
CA ARG A 8 4.92 -0.46 13.29
C ARG A 8 3.65 -0.64 12.47
N PRO A 9 3.75 -1.05 11.19
CA PRO A 9 2.59 -1.16 10.30
C PRO A 9 1.51 -2.11 10.83
N ALA A 10 1.89 -3.17 11.54
CA ALA A 10 0.95 -4.11 12.18
C ALA A 10 -0.02 -3.46 13.19
N GLU A 11 0.36 -2.32 13.79
CA GLU A 11 -0.44 -1.57 14.78
C GLU A 11 -1.14 -0.34 14.18
N MET A 12 -0.99 -0.11 12.87
CA MET A 12 -1.54 1.05 12.18
C MET A 12 -3.07 1.03 12.16
N MET A 13 -3.69 2.21 12.27
CA MET A 13 -5.11 2.39 11.94
C MET A 13 -5.40 2.04 10.48
N ALA A 14 -6.69 1.84 10.15
CA ALA A 14 -7.10 1.51 8.80
C ALA A 14 -6.74 2.62 7.78
N LEU A 15 -6.51 2.24 6.52
CA LEU A 15 -6.09 3.16 5.46
C LEU A 15 -7.07 4.32 5.24
N ASP A 16 -8.37 4.08 5.44
CA ASP A 16 -9.44 5.07 5.22
C ASP A 16 -9.51 6.15 6.30
N GLY A 17 -8.83 5.94 7.44
CA GLY A 17 -8.70 6.97 8.47
C GLY A 17 -7.62 8.01 8.16
N PHE A 18 -6.83 7.84 7.11
CA PHE A 18 -5.92 8.86 6.58
C PHE A 18 -6.62 9.77 5.57
N SER A 19 -6.03 10.92 5.25
CA SER A 19 -6.58 11.81 4.20
C SER A 19 -6.56 11.07 2.86
N GLN A 20 -7.73 10.89 2.25
CA GLN A 20 -7.88 10.22 0.96
C GLN A 20 -7.71 11.18 -0.23
N GLY A 21 -7.54 12.48 0.02
CA GLY A 21 -7.70 13.50 -0.99
C GLY A 21 -9.17 13.66 -1.43
N THR A 22 -9.38 14.58 -2.36
CA THR A 22 -10.70 14.87 -2.96
C THR A 22 -10.71 14.47 -4.43
N GLN A 23 -11.86 14.54 -5.08
CA GLN A 23 -11.95 14.24 -6.52
C GLN A 23 -11.16 15.28 -7.34
N GLU A 24 -11.23 16.54 -6.92
CA GLU A 24 -10.60 17.69 -7.57
C GLU A 24 -9.10 17.79 -7.21
N TYR A 25 -8.72 17.33 -6.01
CA TYR A 25 -7.36 17.33 -5.49
C TYR A 25 -6.99 15.95 -4.93
N PRO A 26 -6.82 14.93 -5.78
CA PRO A 26 -6.44 13.58 -5.36
C PRO A 26 -4.99 13.52 -4.87
N ASP A 27 -4.14 14.45 -5.31
CA ASP A 27 -2.75 14.66 -4.89
C ASP A 27 -2.62 15.06 -3.42
N ARG A 28 -3.69 15.57 -2.80
CA ARG A 28 -3.74 15.92 -1.36
C ARG A 28 -4.08 14.76 -0.44
N SER A 29 -4.01 13.52 -0.93
CA SER A 29 -4.10 12.36 -0.06
C SER A 29 -2.81 12.19 0.76
N THR A 30 -2.85 11.27 1.72
CA THR A 30 -1.68 10.95 2.54
C THR A 30 -0.81 9.95 1.81
N THR A 31 0.49 10.20 1.71
CA THR A 31 1.49 9.15 1.40
C THR A 31 1.96 8.51 2.70
N LEU A 32 1.79 7.21 2.82
CA LEU A 32 2.20 6.44 3.99
C LEU A 32 3.61 5.88 3.76
N ILE A 33 4.48 6.07 4.74
CA ILE A 33 5.82 5.46 4.78
C ILE A 33 5.80 4.42 5.88
N LEU A 34 5.75 3.15 5.50
CA LEU A 34 5.66 2.02 6.40
C LEU A 34 7.06 1.44 6.60
N ILE A 35 7.54 1.43 7.84
CA ILE A 35 8.81 0.80 8.19
C ILE A 35 8.56 -0.69 8.37
N VAL A 36 9.19 -1.52 7.54
CA VAL A 36 9.06 -2.98 7.58
C VAL A 36 10.44 -3.62 7.77
N SER A 37 10.50 -4.80 8.39
CA SER A 37 11.78 -5.49 8.58
C SER A 37 12.42 -5.93 7.26
N ASP A 38 11.59 -6.35 6.29
CA ASP A 38 12.02 -6.77 4.96
C ASP A 38 10.85 -6.76 3.95
N LEU A 39 11.15 -7.02 2.68
CA LEU A 39 10.21 -6.99 1.56
C LEU A 39 9.85 -8.39 1.01
N ALA A 40 10.30 -9.47 1.64
CA ALA A 40 10.28 -10.82 1.08
C ALA A 40 9.72 -11.93 1.99
N SER A 41 9.58 -11.72 3.30
CA SER A 41 9.25 -12.76 4.29
C SER A 41 7.79 -12.80 4.72
N GLY A 42 6.98 -11.82 4.31
CA GLY A 42 5.56 -11.70 4.65
C GLY A 42 4.62 -12.56 3.81
N VAL A 43 3.32 -12.22 3.84
CA VAL A 43 2.33 -12.84 2.96
C VAL A 43 2.56 -12.35 1.52
N PRO A 44 2.77 -13.24 0.53
CA PRO A 44 3.00 -12.83 -0.84
C PRO A 44 1.83 -12.07 -1.46
N LEU A 45 2.16 -10.96 -2.12
CA LEU A 45 1.26 -10.12 -2.90
C LEU A 45 1.64 -10.24 -4.37
N LEU A 46 0.67 -10.64 -5.20
CA LEU A 46 0.81 -10.61 -6.65
C LEU A 46 0.26 -9.29 -7.18
N LEU A 47 1.14 -8.47 -7.74
CA LEU A 47 0.86 -7.07 -8.09
C LEU A 47 0.68 -6.90 -9.60
N GLU A 48 -0.27 -6.06 -9.99
CA GLU A 48 -0.51 -5.63 -11.38
C GLU A 48 -0.90 -4.15 -11.45
N GLY A 49 -0.77 -3.54 -12.62
CA GLY A 49 -1.21 -2.16 -12.86
C GLY A 49 -0.21 -1.34 -13.68
N PRO A 50 -0.46 -0.03 -13.85
CA PRO A 50 0.46 0.85 -14.55
C PRO A 50 1.88 0.78 -13.98
N GLY A 51 2.88 0.62 -14.85
CA GLY A 51 4.28 0.46 -14.45
C GLY A 51 4.72 -0.99 -14.20
N ILE A 52 3.81 -1.98 -14.26
CA ILE A 52 4.11 -3.41 -14.17
C ILE A 52 3.73 -4.06 -15.50
N GLU A 53 4.70 -4.63 -16.24
CA GLU A 53 4.45 -5.19 -17.59
C GLU A 53 3.48 -6.37 -17.57
N LYS A 54 3.67 -7.31 -16.62
CA LYS A 54 2.81 -8.50 -16.46
C LYS A 54 2.33 -8.61 -15.03
N MET A 55 3.23 -9.04 -14.15
CA MET A 55 2.99 -9.18 -12.72
C MET A 55 4.29 -8.94 -11.96
N ALA A 56 4.20 -8.50 -10.72
CA ALA A 56 5.33 -8.44 -9.79
C ALA A 56 4.97 -9.13 -8.48
N MET A 57 5.96 -9.66 -7.77
CA MET A 57 5.76 -10.24 -6.43
C MET A 57 6.40 -9.36 -5.37
N LEU A 58 5.72 -9.23 -4.24
CA LEU A 58 6.22 -8.53 -3.05
C LEU A 58 5.67 -9.21 -1.80
N ALA A 59 6.47 -9.35 -0.74
CA ALA A 59 6.02 -10.00 0.50
C ALA A 59 6.53 -9.21 1.71
N PRO A 60 6.04 -7.98 1.95
CA PRO A 60 6.53 -7.16 3.04
C PRO A 60 6.14 -7.75 4.38
N ALA A 61 7.09 -7.76 5.31
CA ALA A 61 6.87 -8.26 6.66
C ALA A 61 5.99 -7.32 7.50
N GLU A 62 5.35 -7.87 8.54
CA GLU A 62 4.67 -7.09 9.60
C GLU A 62 3.57 -6.14 9.10
N MET A 63 2.89 -6.51 8.00
CA MET A 63 1.82 -5.69 7.41
C MET A 63 0.56 -5.60 8.29
N PRO A 64 -0.24 -4.52 8.14
CA PRO A 64 -1.52 -4.39 8.82
C PRO A 64 -2.44 -5.59 8.56
N ARG A 65 -3.25 -5.96 9.56
CA ARG A 65 -4.29 -6.98 9.37
C ARG A 65 -5.27 -6.56 8.27
N HIS A 66 -5.76 -7.53 7.51
CA HIS A 66 -6.71 -7.31 6.41
C HIS A 66 -6.20 -6.34 5.32
N PHE A 67 -4.88 -6.17 5.18
CA PHE A 67 -4.28 -5.23 4.23
C PHE A 67 -4.82 -5.36 2.80
N ILE A 68 -4.97 -6.59 2.30
CA ILE A 68 -5.47 -6.83 0.93
C ILE A 68 -6.88 -6.24 0.72
N GLU A 69 -7.77 -6.42 1.70
CA GLU A 69 -9.14 -5.88 1.63
C GLU A 69 -9.13 -4.35 1.74
N GLN A 70 -8.33 -3.79 2.66
CA GLN A 70 -8.17 -2.34 2.76
C GLN A 70 -7.58 -1.74 1.48
N TRP A 71 -6.62 -2.41 0.84
CA TRP A 71 -6.01 -1.98 -0.41
C TRP A 71 -6.99 -2.02 -1.58
N LYS A 72 -7.82 -3.07 -1.65
CA LYS A 72 -8.92 -3.17 -2.63
C LYS A 72 -9.89 -2.00 -2.49
N GLN A 73 -10.29 -1.66 -1.26
CA GLN A 73 -11.15 -0.50 -0.99
C GLN A 73 -10.46 0.82 -1.32
N ASN A 74 -9.16 0.95 -1.06
CA ASN A 74 -8.37 2.13 -1.44
C ASN A 74 -8.45 2.36 -2.96
N GLY A 75 -8.22 1.31 -3.76
CA GLY A 75 -8.30 1.38 -5.22
C GLY A 75 -9.69 1.69 -5.77
N GLN A 76 -10.77 1.26 -5.10
CA GLN A 76 -12.16 1.57 -5.51
C GLN A 76 -12.50 3.07 -5.44
N ARG A 77 -11.69 3.87 -4.73
CA ARG A 77 -11.89 5.32 -4.58
C ARG A 77 -11.18 6.13 -5.66
N PHE A 78 -10.49 5.49 -6.61
CA PHE A 78 -9.71 6.18 -7.65
C PHE A 78 -10.51 7.33 -8.31
N PRO A 79 -9.94 8.54 -8.44
CA PRO A 79 -8.53 8.92 -8.26
C PRO A 79 -8.09 9.16 -6.82
N ARG A 80 -9.00 9.10 -5.84
CA ARG A 80 -8.68 9.25 -4.42
C ARG A 80 -8.03 7.98 -3.87
N GLY A 81 -7.45 8.10 -2.68
CA GLY A 81 -6.77 6.99 -2.00
C GLY A 81 -5.37 7.37 -1.54
N VAL A 82 -4.82 6.60 -0.61
CA VAL A 82 -3.43 6.75 -0.15
C VAL A 82 -2.46 6.02 -1.07
N ASP A 83 -1.23 6.50 -1.13
CA ASP A 83 -0.10 5.77 -1.72
C ASP A 83 0.80 5.25 -0.59
N ILE A 84 1.49 4.12 -0.82
CA ILE A 84 2.36 3.50 0.18
C ILE A 84 3.80 3.43 -0.32
N ILE A 85 4.74 3.78 0.55
CA ILE A 85 6.17 3.49 0.45
C ILE A 85 6.52 2.51 1.57
N LEU A 86 7.02 1.33 1.22
CA LEU A 86 7.54 0.32 2.14
C LEU A 86 9.05 0.52 2.23
N ALA A 87 9.54 0.90 3.40
CA ALA A 87 10.96 1.12 3.65
C ALA A 87 11.52 -0.01 4.52
N ALA A 88 12.42 -0.80 3.94
CA ALA A 88 13.19 -1.83 4.62
C ALA A 88 14.67 -1.43 4.69
N PRO A 89 15.49 -2.07 5.54
CA PRO A 89 16.92 -1.80 5.62
C PRO A 89 17.65 -1.91 4.27
N ASP A 90 17.27 -2.90 3.46
CA ASP A 90 17.97 -3.25 2.21
C ASP A 90 17.31 -2.69 0.95
N GLY A 91 16.21 -1.92 1.08
CA GLY A 91 15.53 -1.37 -0.10
C GLY A 91 14.15 -0.78 0.16
N VAL A 92 13.57 -0.28 -0.92
CA VAL A 92 12.25 0.37 -0.91
C VAL A 92 11.37 -0.24 -1.99
N ALA A 93 10.09 -0.44 -1.67
CA ALA A 93 9.05 -0.76 -2.65
C ALA A 93 7.90 0.25 -2.53
N CYS A 94 7.30 0.63 -3.65
CA CYS A 94 6.19 1.59 -3.67
C CYS A 94 4.94 0.94 -4.23
N LEU A 95 3.80 1.19 -3.59
CA LEU A 95 2.48 0.83 -4.07
C LEU A 95 1.70 2.14 -4.33
N PRO A 96 1.71 2.66 -5.57
CA PRO A 96 0.74 3.67 -5.97
C PRO A 96 -0.70 3.16 -5.82
N ARG A 97 -1.66 4.04 -5.54
CA ARG A 97 -3.07 3.67 -5.32
C ARG A 97 -3.76 2.94 -6.49
N THR A 98 -3.14 2.95 -7.67
CA THR A 98 -3.60 2.22 -8.86
C THR A 98 -3.09 0.79 -8.95
N THR A 99 -2.12 0.41 -8.11
CA THR A 99 -1.62 -0.97 -8.02
C THR A 99 -2.73 -1.89 -7.53
N ARG A 100 -2.97 -2.98 -8.25
CA ARG A 100 -3.94 -4.01 -7.87
C ARG A 100 -3.20 -5.20 -7.27
N ILE A 101 -3.78 -5.77 -6.21
CA ILE A 101 -3.33 -7.04 -5.61
C ILE A 101 -4.28 -8.12 -6.12
N LYS A 102 -3.74 -9.10 -6.85
CA LYS A 102 -4.48 -10.31 -7.22
C LYS A 102 -4.52 -11.25 -6.02
N THR A 103 -5.71 -11.68 -5.63
CA THR A 103 -5.89 -12.86 -4.81
C THR A 103 -5.51 -14.08 -5.64
N MET A 104 -4.53 -14.85 -5.18
CA MET A 104 -4.31 -16.19 -5.71
C MET A 104 -5.52 -17.03 -5.30
N GLU A 105 -6.34 -17.45 -6.26
CA GLU A 105 -7.33 -18.49 -5.97
C GLU A 105 -6.60 -19.77 -5.59
N ALA A 106 -7.10 -20.44 -4.56
CA ALA A 106 -6.61 -21.73 -4.09
C ALA A 106 -7.04 -22.86 -5.03
#